data_AF-A0A940R984-F1
#
_entry.id   AF-A0A940R984-F1
#
_cell.length_a   1.000
_cell.length_b   1.000
_cell.length_c   1.000
_cell.angle_alpha   90.00
_cell.angle_beta   90.00
_cell.angle_gamma   90.00
#
_symmetry.space_group_name_H-M   'P 1'
#
loop_
_entity.id
_entity.type
_entity.pdbx_description
1 polymer ?
#
loop_
_entity_poly.entity_id
_entity_poly.type
_entity_poly.pdbx_seq_one_letter_code
_entity_poly.pdbx_strand_id
1 'polypeptide(L)'
;MSSKYNQSLSKILVSDTAQSLEHIRDLRDQEKLDARQMLEQKLLSFRLAIKNGRGSELDPADLIATNVTDNFTQAEAHFVRGLVYAHKNAFTLAAQEMSLAAAQYERTQSSEKLCLSLFNELIFKSNDSLISINEELSQLALIISKSEELMVPKVMGLCLRQRSYVFQGTGRPQPALDEIQKAMTFIEAHCPTSDYHLALIHAADCALDLKNPAQAQGFLNYLPTETDARVAFPLAYIKCRMQGGLLVLEQFSDISSHWKARYEQHASEKIQLENAKNIPTWIWNINTHTLSDHNKHLAGKIKQKSLEGQLLQLLAAAPANKELLCEVLWPEFAHNQLLDDRFFRLKARIIHKLGDIIHFDGSKYSLKCRILVRG
;
A
#
# COMPACT_ATOMS: atom_id res chain seq x y z
N MET A 1 13.73 21.75 -25.35
CA MET A 1 12.45 22.38 -24.93
C MET A 1 12.59 23.88 -24.71
N SER A 2 11.52 24.65 -24.87
CA SER A 2 11.52 26.11 -24.66
C SER A 2 11.58 26.48 -23.17
N SER A 3 12.09 27.67 -22.83
CA SER A 3 12.02 28.19 -21.45
C SER A 3 10.56 28.30 -20.97
N LYS A 4 9.65 28.70 -21.87
CA LYS A 4 8.21 28.77 -21.62
C LYS A 4 7.57 27.42 -21.29
N TYR A 5 8.02 26.32 -21.91
CA TYR A 5 7.56 24.96 -21.55
C TYR A 5 7.89 24.63 -20.10
N ASN A 6 9.15 24.84 -19.69
CA ASN A 6 9.58 24.51 -18.32
C ASN A 6 8.87 25.38 -17.27
N GLN A 7 8.62 26.65 -17.58
CA GLN A 7 7.81 27.53 -16.74
C GLN A 7 6.35 27.05 -16.67
N SER A 8 5.74 26.72 -17.81
CA SER A 8 4.38 26.16 -17.85
C SER A 8 4.28 24.87 -17.05
N LEU A 9 5.30 24.01 -17.12
CA LEU A 9 5.36 22.75 -16.38
C LEU A 9 5.45 22.98 -14.86
N SER A 10 6.31 23.89 -14.40
CA SER A 10 6.43 24.18 -12.96
C SER A 10 5.12 24.73 -12.39
N LYS A 11 4.40 25.52 -13.19
CA LYS A 11 3.09 26.08 -12.86
C LYS A 11 1.98 25.01 -12.79
N ILE A 12 1.97 24.06 -13.73
CA ILE A 12 1.12 22.87 -13.63
C ILE A 12 1.37 22.17 -12.30
N LEU A 13 2.62 21.97 -11.87
CA LEU A 13 2.92 21.24 -10.63
C LEU A 13 2.34 21.92 -9.38
N VAL A 14 2.32 23.26 -9.33
CA VAL A 14 1.76 24.04 -8.20
C VAL A 14 0.27 24.38 -8.32
N SER A 15 -0.43 23.79 -9.29
CA SER A 15 -1.88 24.00 -9.55
C SER A 15 -2.24 25.39 -10.07
N ASP A 16 -1.25 26.18 -10.47
CA ASP A 16 -1.44 27.44 -11.19
C ASP A 16 -1.50 27.13 -12.69
N THR A 17 -2.69 26.73 -13.17
CA THR A 17 -2.85 26.22 -14.54
C THR A 17 -3.09 27.31 -15.59
N ALA A 18 -3.29 28.56 -15.17
CA ALA A 18 -3.65 29.67 -16.07
C ALA A 18 -2.56 29.94 -17.12
N GLN A 19 -1.30 30.03 -16.69
CA GLN A 19 -0.17 30.28 -17.59
C GLN A 19 0.06 29.13 -18.58
N SER A 20 -0.14 27.89 -18.15
CA SER A 20 0.00 26.73 -19.01
C SER A 20 -1.11 26.68 -20.07
N LEU A 21 -2.34 27.06 -19.71
CA LEU A 21 -3.46 27.19 -20.64
C LEU A 21 -3.23 28.32 -21.65
N GLU A 22 -2.69 29.45 -21.20
CA GLU A 22 -2.29 30.56 -22.09
C GLU A 22 -1.23 30.10 -23.09
N HIS A 23 -0.15 29.45 -22.64
CA HIS A 23 0.89 28.95 -23.53
C HIS A 23 0.37 27.89 -24.53
N ILE A 24 -0.56 27.02 -24.10
CA ILE A 24 -1.22 26.06 -25.01
C ILE A 24 -2.06 26.78 -26.08
N ARG A 25 -2.73 27.89 -25.73
CA ARG A 25 -3.50 28.73 -26.66
C ARG A 25 -2.56 29.46 -27.62
N ASP A 26 -1.50 30.08 -27.11
CA ASP A 26 -0.47 30.74 -27.92
C ASP A 26 0.14 29.81 -28.97
N LEU A 27 0.38 28.54 -28.62
CA LEU A 27 0.82 27.53 -29.58
C LEU A 27 -0.29 27.20 -30.59
N ARG A 28 -1.54 27.10 -30.17
CA ARG A 28 -2.68 26.78 -31.06
C ARG A 28 -2.94 27.86 -32.10
N ASP A 29 -2.75 29.12 -31.72
CA ASP A 29 -3.09 30.28 -32.54
C ASP A 29 -1.99 30.62 -33.58
N GLN A 30 -0.86 29.90 -33.57
CA GLN A 30 0.18 30.02 -34.59
C GLN A 30 -0.25 29.40 -35.92
N GLU A 31 -0.13 30.15 -37.02
CA GLU A 31 -0.51 29.68 -38.37
C GLU A 31 0.27 28.44 -38.83
N LYS A 32 1.51 28.26 -38.35
CA LYS A 32 2.36 27.10 -38.64
C LYS A 32 3.13 26.70 -37.39
N LEU A 33 2.91 25.46 -36.96
CA LEU A 33 3.70 24.82 -35.90
C LEU A 33 4.67 23.81 -36.51
N ASP A 34 5.90 23.79 -36.00
CA ASP A 34 6.79 22.67 -36.27
C ASP A 34 6.40 21.41 -35.45
N ALA A 35 6.94 20.25 -35.81
CA ALA A 35 6.62 18.99 -35.15
C ALA A 35 6.95 19.00 -33.64
N ARG A 36 7.97 19.77 -33.23
CA ARG A 36 8.38 19.89 -31.84
C ARG A 36 7.37 20.74 -31.05
N GLN A 37 6.91 21.86 -31.60
CA GLN A 37 5.92 22.73 -30.97
C GLN A 37 4.55 22.03 -30.85
N MET A 38 4.16 21.25 -31.85
CA MET A 38 2.96 20.40 -31.77
C MET A 38 3.06 19.40 -30.63
N LEU A 39 4.21 18.74 -30.48
CA LEU A 39 4.44 17.81 -29.38
C LEU A 39 4.50 18.52 -28.03
N GLU A 40 5.13 19.69 -27.94
CA GLU A 40 5.16 20.54 -26.74
C GLU A 40 3.73 20.87 -26.26
N GLN A 41 2.85 21.29 -27.18
CA GLN A 41 1.44 21.57 -26.89
C GLN A 41 0.71 20.32 -26.36
N LYS A 42 0.91 19.16 -27.01
CA LYS A 42 0.30 17.89 -26.59
C LYS A 42 0.79 17.47 -25.19
N LEU A 43 2.09 17.55 -24.92
CA LEU A 43 2.66 17.20 -23.62
C LEU A 43 2.06 18.03 -22.48
N LEU A 44 1.92 19.35 -22.66
CA LEU A 44 1.29 20.21 -21.66
C LEU A 44 -0.19 19.89 -21.48
N SER A 45 -0.92 19.66 -22.58
CA SER A 45 -2.34 19.30 -22.55
C SER A 45 -2.57 17.98 -21.81
N PHE A 46 -1.73 16.98 -22.07
CA PHE A 46 -1.79 15.68 -21.40
C PHE A 46 -1.49 15.81 -19.90
N ARG A 47 -0.46 16.57 -19.53
CA ARG A 47 -0.12 16.81 -18.11
C ARG A 47 -1.23 17.53 -17.36
N LEU A 48 -1.91 18.49 -17.98
CA LEU A 48 -3.08 19.15 -17.39
C LEU A 48 -4.24 18.17 -17.20
N ALA A 49 -4.55 17.35 -18.20
CA ALA A 49 -5.61 16.35 -18.10
C ALA A 49 -5.31 15.31 -17.02
N ILE A 50 -4.07 14.81 -16.94
CA ILE A 50 -3.59 13.93 -15.86
C ILE A 50 -3.78 14.59 -14.49
N LYS A 51 -3.34 15.84 -14.33
CA LYS A 51 -3.48 16.58 -13.07
C LYS A 51 -4.94 16.76 -12.64
N ASN A 52 -5.85 16.85 -13.59
CA ASN A 52 -7.29 16.95 -13.35
C ASN A 52 -7.99 15.57 -13.27
N GLY A 53 -7.23 14.48 -13.12
CA GLY A 53 -7.79 13.13 -12.95
C GLY A 53 -8.31 12.47 -14.23
N ARG A 54 -8.13 13.08 -15.40
CA ARG A 54 -8.62 12.58 -16.70
C ARG A 54 -7.56 11.82 -17.50
N GLY A 55 -6.52 11.33 -16.84
CA GLY A 55 -5.41 10.61 -17.49
C GLY A 55 -5.84 9.33 -18.22
N SER A 56 -6.90 8.66 -17.74
CA SER A 56 -7.41 7.41 -18.33
C SER A 56 -8.12 7.61 -19.69
N GLU A 57 -8.57 8.83 -19.99
CA GLU A 57 -9.25 9.18 -21.25
C GLU A 57 -8.27 9.46 -22.40
N LEU A 58 -6.99 9.66 -22.10
CA LEU A 58 -5.97 10.04 -23.08
C LEU A 58 -5.50 8.83 -23.90
N ASP A 59 -5.13 9.04 -25.16
CA ASP A 59 -4.48 8.01 -25.98
C ASP A 59 -2.95 8.21 -25.96
N PRO A 60 -2.16 7.28 -25.37
CA PRO A 60 -0.70 7.40 -25.38
C PRO A 60 -0.10 7.40 -26.80
N ALA A 61 -0.80 6.85 -27.81
CA ALA A 61 -0.37 6.88 -29.21
C ALA A 61 -0.36 8.30 -29.79
N ASP A 62 -1.03 9.28 -29.19
CA ASP A 62 -0.99 10.68 -29.65
C ASP A 62 0.35 11.37 -29.38
N LEU A 63 1.18 10.80 -28.50
CA LEU A 63 2.51 11.31 -28.12
C LEU A 63 3.62 10.61 -28.91
N ILE A 64 3.52 10.57 -30.23
CA ILE A 64 4.57 10.03 -31.12
C ILE A 64 5.68 11.08 -31.29
N ALA A 65 6.92 10.70 -30.95
CA ALA A 65 8.10 11.55 -31.07
C ALA A 65 9.00 11.21 -32.27
N THR A 66 8.55 10.36 -33.21
CA THR A 66 9.38 9.88 -34.34
C THR A 66 9.95 10.99 -35.21
N ASN A 67 9.25 12.11 -35.31
CA ASN A 67 9.66 13.27 -36.12
C ASN A 67 10.45 14.32 -35.32
N VAL A 68 10.80 14.02 -34.06
CA VAL A 68 11.57 14.92 -33.17
C VAL A 68 12.88 14.26 -32.82
N THR A 69 14.00 14.89 -33.14
CA THR A 69 15.36 14.37 -32.90
C THR A 69 15.95 14.76 -31.54
N ASP A 70 15.32 15.70 -30.83
CA ASP A 70 15.76 16.18 -29.52
C ASP A 70 15.50 15.11 -28.43
N ASN A 71 16.58 14.58 -27.85
CA ASN A 71 16.52 13.57 -26.78
C ASN A 71 15.64 14.03 -25.60
N PHE A 72 15.65 15.32 -25.25
CA PHE A 72 14.86 15.81 -24.11
C PHE A 72 13.36 15.73 -24.39
N THR A 73 12.94 16.18 -25.56
CA THR A 73 11.53 16.12 -25.97
C THR A 73 11.07 14.67 -26.14
N GLN A 74 11.92 13.78 -26.65
CA GLN A 74 11.64 12.34 -26.66
C GLN A 74 11.47 11.79 -25.23
N ALA A 75 12.36 12.15 -24.30
CA ALA A 75 12.28 11.75 -22.89
C ALA A 75 10.96 12.21 -22.25
N GLU A 76 10.54 13.45 -22.51
CA GLU A 76 9.26 13.99 -22.03
C GLU A 76 8.06 13.22 -22.59
N ALA A 77 8.09 12.84 -23.88
CA ALA A 77 7.03 12.03 -24.48
C ALA A 77 6.92 10.65 -23.82
N HIS A 78 8.05 9.96 -23.63
CA HIS A 78 8.09 8.70 -22.89
C HIS A 78 7.57 8.87 -21.46
N PHE A 79 8.03 9.89 -20.74
CA PHE A 79 7.61 10.15 -19.36
C PHE A 79 6.10 10.35 -19.26
N VAL A 80 5.52 11.19 -20.11
CA VAL A 80 4.07 11.48 -20.09
C VAL A 80 3.26 10.25 -20.52
N ARG A 81 3.70 9.48 -21.53
CA ARG A 81 3.05 8.20 -21.88
C ARG A 81 3.07 7.22 -20.72
N GLY A 82 4.18 7.12 -20.00
CA GLY A 82 4.27 6.29 -18.80
C GLY A 82 3.23 6.68 -17.74
N LEU A 83 3.01 7.97 -17.52
CA LEU A 83 1.93 8.44 -16.63
C LEU A 83 0.53 8.09 -17.15
N VAL A 84 0.28 8.22 -18.46
CA VAL A 84 -1.00 7.83 -19.07
C VAL A 84 -1.27 6.34 -18.87
N TYR A 85 -0.29 5.48 -19.14
CA TYR A 85 -0.42 4.04 -18.92
C TYR A 85 -0.69 3.71 -17.45
N ALA A 86 -0.04 4.41 -16.51
CA ALA A 86 -0.30 4.24 -15.08
C ALA A 86 -1.75 4.61 -14.72
N HIS A 87 -2.31 5.69 -15.27
CA HIS A 87 -3.73 6.06 -15.09
C HIS A 87 -4.71 5.05 -15.71
N LYS A 88 -4.26 4.24 -16.67
CA LYS A 88 -5.02 3.12 -17.25
C LYS A 88 -4.75 1.78 -16.55
N ASN A 89 -4.00 1.78 -15.44
CA ASN A 89 -3.53 0.59 -14.73
C ASN A 89 -2.68 -0.38 -15.59
N ALA A 90 -2.08 0.10 -16.67
CA ALA A 90 -1.17 -0.67 -17.53
C ALA A 90 0.28 -0.52 -17.03
N PHE A 91 0.55 -0.98 -15.80
CA PHE A 91 1.78 -0.69 -15.07
C PHE A 91 3.05 -1.27 -15.72
N THR A 92 2.99 -2.47 -16.31
CA THR A 92 4.10 -3.02 -17.11
C THR A 92 4.53 -2.05 -18.24
N LEU A 93 3.57 -1.53 -19.02
CA LEU A 93 3.86 -0.57 -20.10
C LEU A 93 4.34 0.77 -19.53
N ALA A 94 3.76 1.22 -18.42
CA ALA A 94 4.19 2.43 -17.73
C ALA A 94 5.66 2.36 -17.30
N ALA A 95 6.09 1.22 -16.74
CA ALA A 95 7.47 0.98 -16.35
C ALA A 95 8.42 0.99 -17.56
N GLN A 96 8.04 0.35 -18.67
CA GLN A 96 8.82 0.37 -19.91
C GLN A 96 9.03 1.80 -20.44
N GLU A 97 7.97 2.61 -20.49
CA GLU A 97 8.07 4.01 -20.90
C GLU A 97 8.95 4.84 -19.95
N MET A 98 8.87 4.62 -18.64
CA MET A 98 9.75 5.30 -17.67
C MET A 98 11.22 4.93 -17.85
N SER A 99 11.52 3.67 -18.16
CA SER A 99 12.88 3.21 -18.45
C SER A 99 13.44 3.89 -19.71
N LEU A 100 12.63 4.00 -20.76
CA LEU A 100 13.00 4.74 -21.99
C LEU A 100 13.20 6.24 -21.72
N ALA A 101 12.35 6.85 -20.88
CA ALA A 101 12.51 8.24 -20.46
C ALA A 101 13.83 8.45 -19.70
N ALA A 102 14.15 7.57 -18.76
CA ALA A 102 15.39 7.61 -17.99
C ALA A 102 16.63 7.57 -18.90
N ALA A 103 16.69 6.62 -19.83
CA ALA A 103 17.81 6.50 -20.78
C ALA A 103 18.02 7.78 -21.61
N GLN A 104 16.95 8.46 -21.99
CA GLN A 104 17.04 9.72 -22.73
C GLN A 104 17.41 10.91 -21.83
N TYR A 105 16.88 10.99 -20.60
CA TYR A 105 17.27 12.04 -19.66
C TYR A 105 18.75 11.97 -19.27
N GLU A 106 19.32 10.77 -19.15
CA GLU A 106 20.74 10.56 -18.89
C GLU A 106 21.61 11.21 -19.99
N ARG A 107 21.25 11.03 -21.27
CA ARG A 107 21.94 11.66 -22.40
C ARG A 107 21.85 13.19 -22.39
N THR A 108 20.77 13.73 -21.85
CA THR A 108 20.56 15.18 -21.73
C THR A 108 21.05 15.76 -20.40
N GLN A 109 21.66 14.94 -19.54
CA GLN A 109 22.14 15.33 -18.21
C GLN A 109 21.06 15.99 -17.34
N SER A 110 19.79 15.57 -17.51
CA SER A 110 18.66 16.06 -16.72
C SER A 110 18.50 15.25 -15.43
N SER A 111 19.40 15.45 -14.47
CA SER A 111 19.52 14.62 -13.24
C SER A 111 18.21 14.39 -12.49
N GLU A 112 17.43 15.44 -12.20
CA GLU A 112 16.17 15.28 -11.45
C GLU A 112 15.18 14.38 -12.21
N LYS A 113 15.04 14.60 -13.52
CA LYS A 113 14.10 13.85 -14.36
C LYS A 113 14.54 12.41 -14.58
N LEU A 114 15.85 12.18 -14.68
CA LEU A 114 16.45 10.85 -14.69
C LEU A 114 16.07 10.09 -13.41
N CYS A 115 16.41 10.62 -12.24
CA CYS A 115 16.13 9.97 -10.97
C CYS A 115 14.62 9.77 -10.74
N LEU A 116 13.80 10.76 -11.11
CA LEU A 116 12.34 10.64 -11.01
C LEU A 116 11.78 9.56 -11.94
N SER A 117 12.33 9.40 -13.14
CA SER A 117 11.91 8.34 -14.08
C SER A 117 12.27 6.96 -13.53
N LEU A 118 13.48 6.79 -12.98
CA LEU A 118 13.90 5.54 -12.33
C LEU A 118 13.01 5.21 -11.11
N PHE A 119 12.69 6.21 -10.29
CA PHE A 119 11.78 6.05 -9.17
C PHE A 119 10.38 5.60 -9.64
N ASN A 120 9.80 6.28 -10.64
CA ASN A 120 8.48 5.93 -11.16
C ASN A 120 8.46 4.54 -11.81
N GLU A 121 9.51 4.16 -12.55
CA GLU A 121 9.66 2.81 -13.09
C GLU A 121 9.55 1.76 -11.98
N LEU A 122 10.27 1.97 -10.87
CA LEU A 122 10.25 1.09 -9.73
C LEU A 122 8.86 1.01 -9.07
N ILE A 123 8.20 2.15 -8.85
CA ILE A 123 6.85 2.19 -8.29
C ILE A 123 5.85 1.42 -9.16
N PHE A 124 5.93 1.56 -10.48
CA PHE A 124 5.04 0.83 -11.39
C PHE A 124 5.32 -0.68 -11.37
N LYS A 125 6.59 -1.09 -11.33
CA LYS A 125 6.96 -2.51 -11.16
C LYS A 125 6.44 -3.09 -9.83
N SER A 126 6.53 -2.34 -8.75
CA SER A 126 6.02 -2.75 -7.43
C SER A 126 4.49 -2.88 -7.42
N ASN A 127 3.77 -1.90 -7.98
CA ASN A 127 2.31 -1.93 -8.07
C ASN A 127 1.77 -3.12 -8.88
N ASP A 128 2.51 -3.57 -9.89
CA ASP A 128 2.17 -4.72 -10.73
C ASP A 128 2.73 -6.05 -10.19
N SER A 129 3.31 -6.03 -8.97
CA SER A 129 3.95 -7.18 -8.33
C SER A 129 5.01 -7.88 -9.21
N LEU A 130 5.65 -7.14 -10.12
CA LEU A 130 6.67 -7.67 -11.04
C LEU A 130 8.02 -7.91 -10.36
N ILE A 131 8.20 -7.35 -9.16
CA ILE A 131 9.43 -7.43 -8.38
C ILE A 131 9.11 -7.89 -6.96
N SER A 132 10.07 -8.57 -6.34
CA SER A 132 9.95 -8.94 -4.93
C SER A 132 10.22 -7.74 -4.01
N ILE A 133 9.77 -7.82 -2.76
CA ILE A 133 10.07 -6.81 -1.73
C ILE A 133 11.58 -6.58 -1.56
N ASN A 134 12.40 -7.64 -1.61
CA ASN A 134 13.85 -7.53 -1.46
C ASN A 134 14.50 -6.84 -2.67
N GLU A 135 13.95 -7.08 -3.86
CA GLU A 135 14.37 -6.41 -5.08
C GLU A 135 13.99 -4.92 -5.04
N GLU A 136 12.77 -4.60 -4.59
CA GLU A 136 12.34 -3.20 -4.41
C GLU A 136 13.26 -2.45 -3.45
N LEU A 137 13.58 -3.03 -2.29
CA LEU A 137 14.50 -2.43 -1.32
C LEU A 137 15.91 -2.22 -1.91
N SER A 138 16.41 -3.17 -2.69
CA SER A 138 17.71 -3.07 -3.37
C SER A 138 17.70 -1.96 -4.42
N GLN A 139 16.66 -1.88 -5.26
CA GLN A 139 16.54 -0.83 -6.27
C GLN A 139 16.35 0.55 -5.66
N LEU A 140 15.58 0.69 -4.57
CA LEU A 140 15.47 1.94 -3.81
C LEU A 140 16.85 2.41 -3.31
N ALA A 141 17.68 1.51 -2.79
CA ALA A 141 19.04 1.85 -2.34
C ALA A 141 19.93 2.37 -3.49
N LEU A 142 19.83 1.75 -4.68
CA LEU A 142 20.55 2.21 -5.87
C LEU A 142 20.09 3.60 -6.32
N ILE A 143 18.77 3.86 -6.34
CA ILE A 143 18.23 5.17 -6.73
C ILE A 143 18.60 6.24 -5.70
N ILE A 144 18.63 5.91 -4.40
CA ILE A 144 19.11 6.83 -3.35
C ILE A 144 20.57 7.21 -3.59
N SER A 145 21.45 6.22 -3.80
CA SER A 145 22.87 6.47 -4.05
C SER A 145 23.10 7.31 -5.31
N LYS A 146 22.38 7.01 -6.41
CA LYS A 146 22.46 7.82 -7.65
C LYS A 146 21.90 9.23 -7.45
N SER A 147 20.85 9.39 -6.65
CA SER A 147 20.27 10.71 -6.35
C SER A 147 21.19 11.53 -5.44
N GLU A 148 21.94 10.90 -4.54
CA GLU A 148 22.97 11.55 -3.73
C GLU A 148 24.14 12.03 -4.61
N GLU A 149 24.67 11.16 -5.47
CA GLU A 149 25.74 11.51 -6.43
C GLU A 149 25.36 12.69 -7.33
N LEU A 150 24.11 12.69 -7.82
CA LEU A 150 23.58 13.72 -8.71
C LEU A 150 22.95 14.92 -7.99
N MET A 151 23.02 14.97 -6.65
CA MET A 151 22.47 16.05 -5.82
C MET A 151 20.97 16.33 -6.08
N VAL A 152 20.16 15.27 -6.11
CA VAL A 152 18.70 15.30 -6.33
C VAL A 152 17.95 14.97 -5.02
N PRO A 153 17.92 15.89 -4.04
CA PRO A 153 17.39 15.61 -2.70
C PRO A 153 15.89 15.28 -2.69
N LYS A 154 15.13 15.86 -3.61
CA LYS A 154 13.69 15.59 -3.78
C LYS A 154 13.41 14.10 -4.01
N VAL A 155 14.16 13.46 -4.93
CA VAL A 155 13.96 12.04 -5.24
C VAL A 155 14.48 11.16 -4.11
N MET A 156 15.55 11.57 -3.41
CA MET A 156 15.99 10.89 -2.19
C MET A 156 14.85 10.83 -1.15
N GLY A 157 14.17 11.96 -0.89
CA GLY A 157 13.02 12.01 0.01
C GLY A 157 11.89 11.07 -0.40
N LEU A 158 11.56 11.01 -1.70
CA LEU A 158 10.55 10.10 -2.23
C LEU A 158 10.93 8.62 -2.05
N CYS A 159 12.19 8.26 -2.34
CA CYS A 159 12.70 6.89 -2.14
C CYS A 159 12.71 6.47 -0.67
N LEU A 160 13.15 7.36 0.24
CA LEU A 160 13.14 7.09 1.68
C LEU A 160 11.71 6.88 2.21
N ARG A 161 10.76 7.69 1.74
CA ARG A 161 9.33 7.50 2.06
C ARG A 161 8.82 6.16 1.55
N GLN A 162 9.12 5.77 0.31
CA GLN A 162 8.72 4.47 -0.22
C GLN A 162 9.35 3.32 0.57
N ARG A 163 10.64 3.41 0.90
CA ARG A 163 11.35 2.43 1.71
C ARG A 163 10.71 2.26 3.09
N SER A 164 10.27 3.37 3.68
CA SER A 164 9.49 3.35 4.91
C SER A 164 8.16 2.60 4.77
N TYR A 165 7.39 2.81 3.70
CA TYR A 165 6.17 2.03 3.44
C TYR A 165 6.46 0.52 3.35
N VAL A 166 7.53 0.13 2.65
CA VAL A 166 7.93 -1.27 2.51
C VAL A 166 8.33 -1.87 3.86
N PHE A 167 9.09 -1.14 4.69
CA PHE A 167 9.43 -1.60 6.04
C PHE A 167 8.19 -1.75 6.92
N GLN A 168 7.28 -0.79 6.90
CA GLN A 168 6.06 -0.88 7.70
C GLN A 168 5.18 -2.05 7.25
N GLY A 169 4.99 -2.21 5.94
CA GLY A 169 4.21 -3.32 5.35
C GLY A 169 4.80 -4.71 5.64
N THR A 170 6.10 -4.80 5.94
CA THR A 170 6.77 -6.05 6.36
C THR A 170 6.84 -6.22 7.89
N GLY A 171 6.06 -5.45 8.65
CA GLY A 171 6.02 -5.57 10.12
C GLY A 171 7.28 -5.05 10.82
N ARG A 172 8.03 -4.13 10.18
CA ARG A 172 9.24 -3.50 10.73
C ARG A 172 9.00 -1.99 10.97
N PRO A 173 8.15 -1.63 11.96
CA PRO A 173 7.73 -0.24 12.15
C PRO A 173 8.85 0.68 12.67
N GLN A 174 9.85 0.18 13.41
CA GLN A 174 10.98 1.00 13.85
C GLN A 174 11.86 1.42 12.66
N PRO A 175 12.36 0.50 11.80
CA PRO A 175 13.04 0.90 10.56
C PRO A 175 12.19 1.81 9.66
N ALA A 176 10.88 1.57 9.60
CA ALA A 176 9.98 2.45 8.86
C ALA A 176 10.00 3.88 9.41
N LEU A 177 9.89 4.04 10.73
CA LEU A 177 9.92 5.34 11.39
C LEU A 177 11.24 6.08 11.14
N ASP A 178 12.37 5.38 11.25
CA ASP A 178 13.70 5.95 11.01
C ASP A 178 13.85 6.47 9.57
N GLU A 179 13.31 5.72 8.60
CA GLU A 179 13.33 6.09 7.18
C GLU A 179 12.43 7.28 6.85
N ILE A 180 11.22 7.34 7.39
CA ILE A 180 10.32 8.47 7.12
C ILE A 180 10.81 9.76 7.79
N GLN A 181 11.41 9.68 8.98
CA GLN A 181 12.03 10.84 9.62
C GLN A 181 13.19 11.40 8.80
N LYS A 182 14.01 10.54 8.19
CA LYS A 182 15.02 10.97 7.22
C LYS A 182 14.38 11.54 5.96
N ALA A 183 13.30 10.96 5.46
CA ALA A 183 12.60 11.46 4.28
C ALA A 183 12.06 12.89 4.51
N MET A 184 11.54 13.17 5.71
CA MET A 184 10.96 14.47 6.07
C MET A 184 11.93 15.63 5.87
N THR A 185 13.22 15.46 6.18
CA THR A 185 14.21 16.56 6.03
C THR A 185 14.38 16.99 4.57
N PHE A 186 14.27 16.05 3.64
CA PHE A 186 14.32 16.34 2.20
C PHE A 186 12.97 16.83 1.66
N ILE A 187 11.87 16.21 2.11
CA ILE A 187 10.53 16.53 1.62
C ILE A 187 10.11 17.93 2.05
N GLU A 188 10.42 18.36 3.28
CA GLU A 188 10.10 19.69 3.79
C GLU A 188 10.73 20.80 2.94
N ALA A 189 11.99 20.62 2.54
CA ALA A 189 12.74 21.62 1.79
C ALA A 189 12.49 21.60 0.26
N HIS A 190 12.14 20.43 -0.30
CA HIS A 190 12.21 20.22 -1.76
C HIS A 190 10.93 19.68 -2.40
N CYS A 191 9.92 19.28 -1.62
CA CYS A 191 8.66 18.76 -2.14
C CYS A 191 7.48 19.70 -1.84
N PRO A 192 6.34 19.52 -2.53
CA PRO A 192 5.10 20.19 -2.15
C PRO A 192 4.74 19.94 -0.67
N THR A 193 4.17 20.94 0.00
CA THR A 193 3.79 20.87 1.42
C THR A 193 2.89 19.68 1.74
N SER A 194 2.03 19.28 0.81
CA SER A 194 1.21 18.07 0.92
C SER A 194 2.02 16.78 1.12
N ASP A 195 3.18 16.66 0.48
CA ASP A 195 4.04 15.47 0.63
C ASP A 195 4.67 15.45 2.02
N TYR A 196 5.00 16.61 2.58
CA TYR A 196 5.49 16.74 3.95
C TYR A 196 4.40 16.35 4.95
N HIS A 197 3.17 16.82 4.76
CA HIS A 197 2.04 16.41 5.59
C HIS A 197 1.78 14.90 5.53
N LEU A 198 1.87 14.28 4.34
CA LEU A 198 1.77 12.83 4.20
C LEU A 198 2.91 12.10 4.93
N ALA A 199 4.13 12.65 4.93
CA ALA A 199 5.25 12.08 5.66
C ALA A 199 5.04 12.15 7.18
N LEU A 200 4.52 13.26 7.71
CA LEU A 200 4.14 13.39 9.12
C LEU A 200 3.08 12.38 9.55
N ILE A 201 2.04 12.20 8.72
CA ILE A 201 0.97 11.24 8.99
C ILE A 201 1.49 9.80 8.95
N HIS A 202 2.38 9.48 8.01
CA HIS A 202 3.03 8.18 7.94
C HIS A 202 3.93 7.91 9.15
N ALA A 203 4.69 8.91 9.61
CA ALA A 203 5.46 8.82 10.85
C ALA A 203 4.56 8.59 12.07
N ALA A 204 3.39 9.24 12.12
CA ALA A 204 2.38 8.99 13.14
C ALA A 204 1.85 7.55 13.07
N ASP A 205 1.59 7.01 11.88
CA ASP A 205 1.14 5.61 11.71
C ASP A 205 2.19 4.61 12.23
N CYS A 206 3.46 4.85 11.90
CA CYS A 206 4.58 4.03 12.38
C CYS A 206 4.69 4.09 13.92
N ALA A 207 4.52 5.28 14.52
CA ALA A 207 4.52 5.44 15.97
C ALA A 207 3.35 4.70 16.66
N LEU A 208 2.17 4.65 16.03
CA LEU A 208 1.04 3.86 16.53
C LEU A 208 1.30 2.35 16.45
N ASP A 209 1.96 1.88 15.39
CA ASP A 209 2.39 0.48 15.28
C ASP A 209 3.40 0.11 16.37
N LEU A 210 4.25 1.06 16.77
CA LEU A 210 5.18 0.96 17.92
C LEU A 210 4.51 1.15 19.29
N LYS A 211 3.18 1.30 19.35
CA LYS A 211 2.41 1.55 20.58
C LYS A 211 2.82 2.84 21.32
N ASN A 212 3.26 3.86 20.59
CA ASN A 212 3.63 5.16 21.12
C ASN A 212 2.68 6.29 20.63
N PRO A 213 1.47 6.40 21.21
CA PRO A 213 0.48 7.39 20.78
C PRO A 213 0.89 8.83 21.06
N ALA A 214 1.74 9.08 22.08
CA ALA A 214 2.24 10.41 22.39
C ALA A 214 3.14 10.94 21.27
N GLN A 215 4.02 10.09 20.74
CA GLN A 215 4.86 10.45 19.60
C GLN A 215 4.04 10.64 18.32
N ALA A 216 3.03 9.79 18.09
CA ALA A 216 2.10 9.97 16.97
C ALA A 216 1.42 11.35 17.03
N GLN A 217 0.90 11.74 18.21
CA GLN A 217 0.32 13.07 18.42
C GLN A 217 1.35 14.19 18.17
N GLY A 218 2.60 13.99 18.58
CA GLY A 218 3.71 14.92 18.32
C GLY A 218 3.86 15.26 16.84
N PHE A 219 3.82 14.26 15.95
CA PHE A 219 3.87 14.51 14.50
C PHE A 219 2.62 15.24 13.98
N LEU A 220 1.43 14.88 14.46
CA LEU A 220 0.18 15.50 14.02
C LEU A 220 0.07 16.98 14.42
N ASN A 221 0.77 17.42 15.48
CA ASN A 221 0.78 18.82 15.91
C ASN A 221 1.46 19.76 14.90
N TYR A 222 2.24 19.24 13.96
CA TYR A 222 2.86 20.03 12.88
C TYR A 222 1.93 20.21 11.67
N LEU A 223 0.76 19.55 11.66
CA LEU A 223 -0.21 19.71 10.58
C LEU A 223 -1.07 20.97 10.79
N PRO A 224 -1.31 21.76 9.73
CA PRO A 224 -2.28 22.85 9.78
C PRO A 224 -3.70 22.32 9.94
N THR A 225 -4.62 23.21 10.35
CA THR A 225 -6.04 22.88 10.48
C THR A 225 -6.69 22.56 9.13
N GLU A 226 -6.30 23.30 8.08
CA GLU A 226 -6.76 23.07 6.71
C GLU A 226 -5.73 22.24 5.96
N THR A 227 -6.17 21.16 5.31
CA THR A 227 -5.31 20.23 4.60
C THR A 227 -5.78 19.98 3.17
N ASP A 228 -4.83 19.66 2.29
CA ASP A 228 -5.08 19.21 0.91
C ASP A 228 -5.97 17.95 0.90
N ALA A 229 -6.81 17.80 -0.13
CA ALA A 229 -7.71 16.64 -0.27
C ALA A 229 -6.99 15.29 -0.16
N ARG A 230 -5.74 15.19 -0.66
CA ARG A 230 -4.90 13.98 -0.57
C ARG A 230 -4.51 13.60 0.85
N VAL A 231 -4.54 14.56 1.77
CA VAL A 231 -4.15 14.42 3.18
C VAL A 231 -5.37 14.09 4.05
N ALA A 232 -6.58 14.40 3.59
CA ALA A 232 -7.81 14.27 4.36
C ALA A 232 -8.06 12.83 4.83
N PHE A 233 -8.00 11.84 3.93
CA PHE A 233 -8.22 10.43 4.30
C PHE A 233 -7.12 9.88 5.22
N PRO A 234 -5.81 10.01 4.90
CA PRO A 234 -4.75 9.55 5.79
C PRO A 234 -4.85 10.14 7.20
N LEU A 235 -5.13 11.44 7.31
CA LEU A 235 -5.27 12.10 8.61
C LEU A 235 -6.47 11.58 9.40
N ALA A 236 -7.63 11.41 8.73
CA ALA A 236 -8.82 10.84 9.35
C ALA A 236 -8.55 9.41 9.84
N TYR A 237 -7.83 8.61 9.05
CA TYR A 237 -7.43 7.24 9.41
C TYR A 237 -6.59 7.21 10.68
N ILE A 238 -5.55 8.05 10.80
CA ILE A 238 -4.71 8.09 12.01
C ILE A 238 -5.52 8.54 13.23
N LYS A 239 -6.34 9.59 13.09
CA LYS A 239 -7.23 10.04 14.18
C LYS A 239 -8.19 8.93 14.62
N CYS A 240 -8.74 8.19 13.66
CA CYS A 240 -9.60 7.04 13.89
C CYS A 240 -8.87 5.93 14.66
N ARG A 241 -7.63 5.58 14.28
CA ARG A 241 -6.81 4.60 15.02
C ARG A 241 -6.55 5.02 16.46
N MET A 242 -6.23 6.29 16.68
CA MET A 242 -5.97 6.83 18.03
C MET A 242 -7.21 6.80 18.92
N GLN A 243 -8.39 7.05 18.34
CA GLN A 243 -9.67 7.06 19.05
C GLN A 243 -10.32 5.66 19.15
N GLY A 244 -9.80 4.67 18.41
CA GLY A 244 -10.42 3.36 18.29
C GLY A 244 -11.77 3.42 17.57
N GLY A 245 -11.88 4.19 16.47
CA GLY A 245 -13.08 4.37 15.65
C GLY A 245 -13.17 3.45 14.43
N LEU A 246 -14.12 3.70 13.54
CA LEU A 246 -14.15 3.23 12.14
C LEU A 246 -14.52 4.43 11.25
N LEU A 247 -14.08 4.43 10.01
CA LEU A 247 -14.37 5.48 9.03
C LEU A 247 -15.44 5.04 8.01
N VAL A 248 -16.15 6.04 7.49
CA VAL A 248 -17.07 5.90 6.35
C VAL A 248 -16.31 6.35 5.10
N LEU A 249 -15.97 5.41 4.21
CA LEU A 249 -15.07 5.66 3.08
C LEU A 249 -15.67 6.61 2.04
N GLU A 250 -16.99 6.65 1.93
CA GLU A 250 -17.76 7.46 0.98
C GLU A 250 -17.58 8.97 1.18
N GLN A 251 -17.03 9.39 2.32
CA GLN A 251 -16.75 10.80 2.63
C GLN A 251 -15.48 11.33 1.97
N PHE A 252 -14.68 10.47 1.33
CA PHE A 252 -13.39 10.81 0.78
C PHE A 252 -13.36 10.61 -0.73
N SER A 253 -12.94 11.64 -1.46
CA SER A 253 -12.86 11.62 -2.93
C SER A 253 -11.56 11.03 -3.46
N ASP A 254 -10.51 11.00 -2.64
CA ASP A 254 -9.17 10.55 -3.04
C ASP A 254 -8.57 9.66 -1.94
N ILE A 255 -8.46 8.37 -2.22
CA ILE A 255 -7.90 7.37 -1.31
C ILE A 255 -6.86 6.57 -2.08
N SER A 256 -5.59 6.70 -1.70
CA SER A 256 -4.53 5.89 -2.31
C SER A 256 -4.66 4.42 -1.89
N SER A 257 -4.21 3.51 -2.75
CA SER A 257 -4.24 2.06 -2.50
C SER A 257 -3.51 1.68 -1.20
N HIS A 258 -2.37 2.31 -0.93
CA HIS A 258 -1.62 2.09 0.31
C HIS A 258 -2.47 2.39 1.55
N TRP A 259 -3.04 3.60 1.64
CA TRP A 259 -3.81 4.01 2.81
C TRP A 259 -5.12 3.22 2.94
N LYS A 260 -5.74 2.86 1.82
CA LYS A 260 -6.90 1.97 1.81
C LYS A 260 -6.59 0.62 2.44
N ALA A 261 -5.50 -0.04 2.00
CA ALA A 261 -5.08 -1.33 2.54
C ALA A 261 -4.78 -1.26 4.05
N ARG A 262 -4.14 -0.17 4.50
CA ARG A 262 -3.86 0.08 5.93
C ARG A 262 -5.15 0.22 6.75
N TYR A 263 -6.12 0.98 6.25
CA TYR A 263 -7.42 1.10 6.90
C TYR A 263 -8.19 -0.23 6.94
N GLU A 264 -8.23 -0.97 5.83
CA GLU A 264 -8.90 -2.27 5.77
C GLU A 264 -8.29 -3.26 6.77
N GLN A 265 -6.96 -3.28 6.90
CA GLN A 265 -6.29 -4.06 7.92
C GLN A 265 -6.76 -3.65 9.33
N HIS A 266 -6.69 -2.35 9.66
CA HIS A 266 -7.13 -1.85 10.96
C HIS A 266 -8.61 -2.16 11.26
N ALA A 267 -9.49 -1.95 10.29
CA ALA A 267 -10.91 -2.22 10.42
C ALA A 267 -11.16 -3.71 10.67
N SER A 268 -10.46 -4.60 9.96
CA SER A 268 -10.56 -6.04 10.16
C SER A 268 -10.09 -6.46 11.56
N GLU A 269 -8.95 -5.96 12.03
CA GLU A 269 -8.43 -6.22 13.37
C GLU A 269 -9.40 -5.73 14.45
N LYS A 270 -10.01 -4.56 14.25
CA LYS A 270 -10.96 -3.99 15.19
C LYS A 270 -12.27 -4.78 15.24
N ILE A 271 -12.83 -5.13 14.10
CA ILE A 271 -14.03 -5.99 14.02
C ILE A 271 -13.75 -7.34 14.68
N GLN A 272 -12.57 -7.92 14.46
CA GLN A 272 -12.15 -9.13 15.14
C GLN A 272 -12.04 -8.96 16.66
N LEU A 273 -11.50 -7.83 17.15
CA LEU A 273 -11.40 -7.53 18.58
C LEU A 273 -12.77 -7.31 19.23
N GLU A 274 -13.68 -6.61 18.56
CA GLU A 274 -15.07 -6.40 19.01
C GLU A 274 -15.83 -7.73 19.04
N ASN A 275 -15.67 -8.55 18.00
CA ASN A 275 -16.20 -9.92 18.00
C ASN A 275 -15.57 -10.75 19.12
N ALA A 276 -14.26 -10.64 19.37
CA ALA A 276 -13.54 -11.37 20.41
C ALA A 276 -14.03 -11.06 21.82
N LYS A 277 -14.48 -9.83 22.09
CA LYS A 277 -15.14 -9.48 23.37
C LYS A 277 -16.48 -10.18 23.56
N ASN A 278 -17.14 -10.56 22.47
CA ASN A 278 -18.41 -11.29 22.46
C ASN A 278 -18.24 -12.79 22.19
N ILE A 279 -17.01 -13.31 22.08
CA ILE A 279 -16.76 -14.74 21.86
C ILE A 279 -17.19 -15.52 23.11
N PRO A 280 -18.11 -16.50 22.97
CA PRO A 280 -18.51 -17.37 24.08
C PRO A 280 -17.29 -18.02 24.71
N THR A 281 -17.13 -17.88 26.03
CA THR A 281 -16.06 -18.55 26.77
C THR A 281 -16.55 -19.87 27.34
N TRP A 282 -15.84 -20.94 27.01
CA TRP A 282 -16.08 -22.29 27.48
C TRP A 282 -14.95 -22.73 28.42
N ILE A 283 -15.30 -23.47 29.46
CA ILE A 283 -14.39 -24.05 30.43
C ILE A 283 -14.29 -25.54 30.16
N TRP A 284 -13.08 -26.00 29.82
CA TRP A 284 -12.78 -27.41 29.63
C TRP A 284 -12.11 -27.97 30.88
N ASN A 285 -12.85 -28.77 31.64
CA ASN A 285 -12.34 -29.45 32.82
C ASN A 285 -11.65 -30.75 32.38
N ILE A 286 -10.33 -30.83 32.53
CA ILE A 286 -9.54 -31.96 32.05
C ILE A 286 -9.90 -33.23 32.83
N ASN A 287 -10.14 -33.14 34.14
CA ASN A 287 -10.40 -34.30 35.00
C ASN A 287 -11.73 -34.98 34.66
N THR A 288 -12.76 -34.20 34.33
CA THR A 288 -14.09 -34.73 33.98
C THR A 288 -14.31 -34.85 32.48
N HIS A 289 -13.37 -34.35 31.67
CA HIS A 289 -13.47 -34.26 30.21
C HIS A 289 -14.70 -33.49 29.72
N THR A 290 -15.24 -32.58 30.53
CA THR A 290 -16.44 -31.80 30.20
C THR A 290 -16.07 -30.42 29.67
N LEU A 291 -16.74 -29.97 28.61
CA LEU A 291 -16.78 -28.57 28.21
C LEU A 291 -18.10 -27.96 28.66
N SER A 292 -18.02 -26.82 29.33
CA SER A 292 -19.19 -26.08 29.82
C SER A 292 -19.08 -24.61 29.47
N ASP A 293 -20.21 -23.92 29.29
CA ASP A 293 -20.21 -22.47 29.16
C ASP A 293 -19.92 -21.77 30.51
N HIS A 294 -19.86 -20.43 30.51
CA HIS A 294 -19.69 -19.62 31.71
C HIS A 294 -20.82 -19.81 32.75
N ASN A 295 -22.01 -20.25 32.32
CA ASN A 295 -23.16 -20.54 33.16
C ASN A 295 -23.18 -21.99 33.67
N LYS A 296 -22.10 -22.75 33.43
CA LYS A 296 -21.94 -24.18 33.77
C LYS A 296 -22.90 -25.11 33.02
N HIS A 297 -23.55 -24.67 31.95
CA HIS A 297 -24.28 -25.57 31.07
C HIS A 297 -23.27 -26.45 30.34
N LEU A 298 -23.51 -27.76 30.38
CA LEU A 298 -22.68 -28.74 29.70
C LEU A 298 -22.87 -28.61 28.18
N ALA A 299 -21.82 -28.19 27.48
CA ALA A 299 -21.78 -28.14 26.02
C ALA A 299 -21.50 -29.54 25.43
N GLY A 300 -20.64 -30.32 26.09
CA GLY A 300 -20.33 -31.70 25.67
C GLY A 300 -19.17 -32.32 26.42
N LYS A 301 -18.79 -33.55 26.03
CA LYS A 301 -17.68 -34.30 26.63
C LYS A 301 -16.62 -34.65 25.59
N ILE A 302 -15.38 -34.21 25.81
CA ILE A 302 -14.23 -34.50 24.97
C ILE A 302 -13.02 -34.83 25.83
N LYS A 303 -12.45 -36.03 25.60
CA LYS A 303 -11.23 -36.47 26.27
C LYS A 303 -10.03 -35.71 25.70
N GLN A 304 -9.18 -35.17 26.56
CA GLN A 304 -8.01 -34.37 26.15
C GLN A 304 -7.11 -35.12 25.15
N LYS A 305 -6.84 -36.41 25.41
CA LYS A 305 -5.97 -37.24 24.58
C LYS A 305 -6.63 -37.79 23.30
N SER A 306 -7.92 -37.51 23.07
CA SER A 306 -8.59 -37.91 21.82
C SER A 306 -8.18 -36.98 20.67
N LEU A 307 -8.36 -37.42 19.41
CA LEU A 307 -8.12 -36.56 18.24
C LEU A 307 -8.97 -35.29 18.28
N GLU A 308 -10.23 -35.39 18.76
CA GLU A 308 -11.07 -34.20 18.95
C GLU A 308 -10.46 -33.26 19.98
N GLY A 309 -9.94 -33.81 21.07
CA GLY A 309 -9.28 -33.03 22.13
C GLY A 309 -8.02 -32.34 21.62
N GLN A 310 -7.17 -33.06 20.89
CA GLN A 310 -5.94 -32.51 20.30
C GLN A 310 -6.25 -31.39 19.29
N LEU A 311 -7.24 -31.58 18.42
CA LEU A 311 -7.66 -30.53 17.48
C LEU A 311 -8.16 -29.28 18.21
N LEU A 312 -8.97 -29.44 19.26
CA LEU A 312 -9.43 -28.30 20.06
C LEU A 312 -8.27 -27.60 20.78
N GLN A 313 -7.27 -28.33 21.27
CA GLN A 313 -6.09 -27.72 21.89
C GLN A 313 -5.27 -26.91 20.89
N LEU A 314 -5.05 -27.44 19.68
CA LEU A 314 -4.34 -26.74 18.61
C LEU A 314 -5.05 -25.45 18.23
N LEU A 315 -6.37 -25.52 17.99
CA LEU A 315 -7.16 -24.35 17.58
C LEU A 315 -7.42 -23.35 18.73
N ALA A 316 -7.38 -23.80 19.99
CA ALA A 316 -7.45 -22.92 21.15
C ALA A 316 -6.15 -22.12 21.37
N ALA A 317 -5.01 -22.63 20.88
CA ALA A 317 -3.73 -21.94 20.96
C ALA A 317 -3.62 -20.83 19.89
N ALA A 318 -3.92 -21.14 18.62
CA ALA A 318 -3.92 -20.17 17.52
C ALA A 318 -4.70 -20.70 16.30
N PRO A 319 -5.15 -19.82 15.38
CA PRO A 319 -5.65 -20.25 14.07
C PRO A 319 -4.58 -20.98 13.26
N ALA A 320 -4.93 -22.08 12.61
CA ALA A 320 -4.01 -22.94 11.88
C ALA A 320 -4.57 -23.36 10.51
N ASN A 321 -3.71 -23.53 9.51
CA ASN A 321 -4.12 -24.08 8.21
C ASN A 321 -4.37 -25.60 8.31
N LYS A 322 -5.06 -26.16 7.32
CA LYS A 322 -5.45 -27.58 7.32
C LYS A 322 -4.23 -28.49 7.33
N GLU A 323 -3.21 -28.12 6.56
CA GLU A 323 -1.98 -28.89 6.38
C GLU A 323 -1.26 -29.08 7.72
N LEU A 324 -1.04 -28.00 8.48
CA LEU A 324 -0.43 -28.06 9.81
C LEU A 324 -1.27 -28.90 10.78
N LEU A 325 -2.60 -28.77 10.74
CA LEU A 325 -3.47 -29.57 11.60
C LEU A 325 -3.38 -31.06 11.28
N CYS A 326 -3.35 -31.42 9.99
CA CYS A 326 -3.22 -32.81 9.55
C CYS A 326 -1.87 -33.42 9.96
N GLU A 327 -0.77 -32.69 9.76
CA GLU A 327 0.59 -33.15 10.13
C GLU A 327 0.70 -33.43 11.64
N VAL A 328 0.07 -32.61 12.47
CA VAL A 328 0.12 -32.80 13.94
C VAL A 328 -0.82 -33.92 14.41
N LEU A 329 -2.00 -34.05 13.79
CA LEU A 329 -3.01 -35.05 14.19
C LEU A 329 -2.73 -36.46 13.64
N TRP A 330 -2.08 -36.56 12.48
CA TRP A 330 -1.74 -37.80 11.78
C TRP A 330 -0.31 -37.71 11.22
N PRO A 331 0.71 -37.90 12.06
CA PRO A 331 2.11 -37.80 11.65
C PRO A 331 2.55 -38.94 10.71
N GLU A 332 1.72 -39.97 10.50
CA GLU A 332 2.00 -41.04 9.54
C GLU A 332 1.88 -40.59 8.08
N PHE A 333 2.71 -41.17 7.21
CA PHE A 333 2.64 -40.90 5.77
C PHE A 333 1.29 -41.35 5.18
N ALA A 334 0.52 -40.40 4.66
CA ALA A 334 -0.77 -40.63 4.03
C ALA A 334 -0.95 -39.72 2.80
N HIS A 335 -1.70 -40.18 1.80
CA HIS A 335 -2.05 -39.34 0.66
C HIS A 335 -2.98 -38.19 1.07
N ASN A 336 -2.81 -37.01 0.46
CA ASN A 336 -3.56 -35.79 0.78
C ASN A 336 -5.08 -35.98 0.82
N GLN A 337 -5.64 -36.75 -0.11
CA GLN A 337 -7.08 -37.01 -0.14
C GLN A 337 -7.59 -37.78 1.09
N LEU A 338 -6.78 -38.72 1.61
CA LEU A 338 -7.12 -39.46 2.82
C LEU A 338 -7.05 -38.56 4.07
N LEU A 339 -6.07 -37.66 4.14
CA LEU A 339 -5.95 -36.68 5.22
C LEU A 339 -7.14 -35.71 5.23
N ASP A 340 -7.57 -35.25 4.06
CA ASP A 340 -8.75 -34.40 3.91
C ASP A 340 -10.01 -35.10 4.44
N ASP A 341 -10.26 -36.33 4.00
CA ASP A 341 -11.41 -37.13 4.47
C ASP A 341 -11.38 -37.33 5.99
N ARG A 342 -10.21 -37.64 6.56
CA ARG A 342 -10.04 -37.80 8.02
C ARG A 342 -10.31 -36.50 8.76
N PHE A 343 -9.77 -35.38 8.27
CA PHE A 343 -9.97 -34.06 8.85
C PHE A 343 -11.44 -33.66 8.84
N PHE A 344 -12.14 -33.79 7.71
CA PHE A 344 -13.56 -33.44 7.64
C PHE A 344 -14.44 -34.36 8.50
N ARG A 345 -14.13 -35.66 8.59
CA ARG A 345 -14.81 -36.57 9.54
C ARG A 345 -14.55 -36.17 11.00
N LEU A 346 -13.34 -35.76 11.34
CA LEU A 346 -13.00 -35.26 12.68
C LEU A 346 -13.77 -33.97 13.00
N LYS A 347 -13.76 -33.00 12.09
CA LYS A 347 -14.54 -31.76 12.19
C LYS A 347 -16.03 -32.06 12.38
N ALA A 348 -16.61 -32.95 11.57
CA ALA A 348 -18.01 -33.34 11.68
C ALA A 348 -18.36 -33.97 13.05
N ARG A 349 -17.46 -34.80 13.61
CA ARG A 349 -17.63 -35.34 14.98
C ARG A 349 -17.64 -34.25 16.05
N ILE A 350 -16.77 -33.23 15.92
CA ILE A 350 -16.77 -32.08 16.83
C ILE A 350 -18.08 -31.31 16.69
N ILE A 351 -18.53 -31.04 15.46
CA ILE A 351 -19.79 -30.34 15.18
C ILE A 351 -20.98 -31.07 15.81
N HIS A 352 -21.03 -32.40 15.70
CA HIS A 352 -22.09 -33.19 16.33
C HIS A 352 -22.06 -33.10 17.87
N LYS A 353 -20.87 -33.02 18.47
CA LYS A 353 -20.70 -33.02 19.94
C LYS A 353 -20.90 -31.64 20.57
N LEU A 354 -20.49 -30.58 19.89
CA LEU A 354 -20.34 -29.24 20.46
C LEU A 354 -21.07 -28.16 19.63
N GLY A 355 -21.72 -28.53 18.53
CA GLY A 355 -22.22 -27.57 17.55
C GLY A 355 -21.11 -26.99 16.67
N ASP A 356 -21.47 -26.05 15.80
CA ASP A 356 -20.56 -25.48 14.81
C ASP A 356 -19.60 -24.45 15.41
N ILE A 357 -18.64 -24.93 16.21
CA ILE A 357 -17.65 -24.13 16.93
C ILE A 357 -16.34 -23.90 16.16
N ILE A 358 -16.16 -24.53 15.00
CA ILE A 358 -14.94 -24.38 14.18
C ILE A 358 -15.27 -23.50 12.97
N HIS A 359 -14.65 -22.33 12.90
CA HIS A 359 -14.75 -21.41 11.77
C HIS A 359 -13.61 -21.63 10.76
N PHE A 360 -13.88 -21.40 9.48
CA PHE A 360 -12.90 -21.37 8.41
C PHE A 360 -13.04 -20.05 7.66
N ASP A 361 -11.96 -19.28 7.57
CA ASP A 361 -11.95 -17.92 7.00
C ASP A 361 -11.58 -17.89 5.50
N GLY A 362 -11.38 -19.07 4.89
CA GLY A 362 -10.88 -19.24 3.52
C GLY A 362 -9.41 -19.69 3.45
N SER A 363 -8.65 -19.57 4.54
CA SER A 363 -7.25 -20.00 4.63
C SER A 363 -6.95 -20.82 5.89
N LYS A 364 -7.48 -20.40 7.04
CA LYS A 364 -7.19 -20.98 8.36
C LYS A 364 -8.46 -21.39 9.08
N TYR A 365 -8.30 -22.38 9.94
CA TYR A 365 -9.32 -22.82 10.89
C TYR A 365 -9.08 -22.16 12.24
N SER A 366 -10.17 -21.77 12.91
CA SER A 366 -10.17 -21.16 14.25
C SER A 366 -11.41 -21.58 15.04
N LEU A 367 -11.42 -21.35 16.36
CA LEU A 367 -12.60 -21.57 17.19
C LEU A 367 -13.48 -20.31 17.25
N LYS A 368 -14.80 -20.50 17.16
CA LYS A 368 -15.81 -19.44 17.43
C LYS A 368 -16.03 -19.19 18.92
N CYS A 369 -15.36 -19.95 19.79
CA CYS A 369 -15.42 -19.85 21.23
C CYS A 369 -14.00 -19.83 21.82
N ARG A 370 -13.84 -19.26 23.01
CA ARG A 370 -12.59 -19.30 23.77
C ARG A 370 -12.65 -20.49 24.72
N ILE A 371 -11.67 -21.39 24.66
CA ILE A 371 -11.60 -22.54 25.58
C ILE A 371 -10.58 -22.26 26.68
N LEU A 372 -11.04 -22.21 27.93
CA LEU A 372 -10.20 -22.14 29.13
C LEU A 372 -10.03 -23.54 29.71
N VAL A 373 -8.79 -24.01 29.73
CA VAL A 373 -8.46 -25.34 30.26
C VAL A 373 -8.28 -25.25 31.78
N ARG A 374 -9.08 -26.02 32.53
CA ARG A 374 -8.95 -26.17 33.99
C ARG A 374 -8.48 -27.58 34.33
N GLY A 375 -7.37 -27.64 35.06
CA GLY A 375 -6.81 -28.86 35.64
C GLY A 375 -7.51 -29.30 36.91
#